data_AF-A0A7Y6QLA1-F1
#
_entry.id   AF-A0A7Y6QLA1-F1
#
_cell.length_a   1.000
_cell.length_b   1.000
_cell.length_c   1.000
_cell.angle_alpha   90.00
_cell.angle_beta   90.00
_cell.angle_gamma   90.00
#
_symmetry.space_group_name_H-M   'P 1'
#
loop_
_entity.id
_entity.type
_entity.pdbx_description
1 polymer ?
#
loop_
_entity_poly.entity_id
_entity_poly.type
_entity_poly.pdbx_seq_one_letter_code
_entity_poly.pdbx_strand_id
1 'polypeptide(L)'
;MEVIGVSKKPIDAGLAPLDHLQRFNGHSSPVFGYFLLIAPSFQEFVLFGDSIEGLHVLARVAGASLQRGLDVCAEVEANILSKPEKWRECIGTTKKPGQPERPLQPLVIRRRALEFMHRIRRLFEIAQSEQAEVIFANGAFYVPLSGIELPPGVEYYS
;
A
#
# COMPACT_ATOMS: atom_id res chain seq x y z
N MET A 1 -2.29 -1.64 -9.27
CA MET A 1 -3.41 -1.41 -8.33
C MET A 1 -3.01 -2.13 -7.07
N GLU A 2 -2.93 -1.38 -5.99
CA GLU A 2 -2.31 -1.78 -4.74
C GLU A 2 -3.39 -1.73 -3.66
N VAL A 3 -3.35 -2.68 -2.72
CA VAL A 3 -4.31 -2.76 -1.61
C VAL A 3 -3.61 -2.84 -0.28
N ILE A 4 -4.22 -2.19 0.71
CA ILE A 4 -3.88 -2.34 2.12
C ILE A 4 -5.20 -2.68 2.82
N GLY A 5 -5.24 -3.72 3.65
CA GLY A 5 -6.48 -4.09 4.32
C GLY A 5 -6.34 -5.07 5.46
N VAL A 6 -7.47 -5.44 6.07
CA VAL A 6 -7.54 -6.33 7.23
C VAL A 6 -8.03 -7.71 6.81
N SER A 7 -7.30 -8.74 7.25
CA SER A 7 -7.69 -10.15 7.09
C SER A 7 -7.87 -10.81 8.45
N LYS A 8 -9.05 -11.37 8.70
CA LYS A 8 -9.32 -12.22 9.88
C LYS A 8 -8.84 -13.66 9.69
N LYS A 9 -8.57 -14.04 8.45
CA LYS A 9 -8.04 -15.36 8.12
C LYS A 9 -6.53 -15.22 7.93
N PRO A 10 -5.72 -16.10 8.54
CA PRO A 10 -4.31 -16.16 8.23
C PRO A 10 -4.13 -16.33 6.72
N ILE A 11 -3.21 -15.58 6.13
CA ILE A 11 -2.96 -15.68 4.69
C ILE A 11 -2.54 -17.09 4.26
N ASP A 12 -1.91 -17.82 5.17
CA ASP A 12 -1.45 -19.21 4.98
C ASP A 12 -2.64 -20.18 4.84
N ALA A 13 -3.85 -19.77 5.23
CA ALA A 13 -5.10 -20.52 5.03
C ALA A 13 -5.76 -20.23 3.66
N GLY A 14 -5.14 -19.39 2.83
CA GLY A 14 -5.59 -19.03 1.49
C GLY A 14 -5.95 -17.54 1.34
N LEU A 15 -5.73 -16.99 0.15
CA LEU A 15 -6.07 -15.60 -0.18
C LEU A 15 -7.59 -15.46 -0.30
N ALA A 16 -8.18 -14.62 0.54
CA ALA A 16 -9.59 -14.28 0.53
C ALA A 16 -9.79 -12.76 0.48
N PRO A 17 -10.97 -12.28 0.07
CA PRO A 17 -11.26 -10.85 0.10
C PRO A 17 -11.05 -10.25 1.48
N LEU A 18 -10.41 -9.07 1.54
CA LEU A 18 -10.17 -8.34 2.78
C LEU A 18 -11.46 -7.68 3.29
N ASP A 19 -11.67 -7.68 4.61
CA ASP A 19 -12.88 -7.14 5.25
C ASP A 19 -12.93 -5.61 5.17
N HIS A 20 -11.79 -4.98 5.44
CA HIS A 20 -11.58 -3.53 5.34
C HIS A 20 -10.39 -3.29 4.44
N LEU A 21 -10.49 -2.37 3.48
CA LEU A 21 -9.37 -2.09 2.58
C LEU A 21 -9.35 -0.67 2.03
N GLN A 22 -8.14 -0.17 1.79
CA GLN A 22 -7.83 1.02 1.03
C GLN A 22 -7.15 0.60 -0.29
N ARG A 23 -7.72 1.04 -1.41
CA ARG A 23 -7.14 0.83 -2.74
C ARG A 23 -6.32 2.04 -3.17
N PHE A 24 -5.18 1.78 -3.78
CA PHE A 24 -4.43 2.76 -4.54
C PHE A 24 -4.50 2.35 -6.01
N ASN A 25 -4.82 3.32 -6.86
CA ASN A 25 -4.83 3.08 -8.29
C ASN A 25 -3.48 3.54 -8.86
N GLY A 26 -2.56 2.59 -9.03
CA GLY A 26 -1.26 2.82 -9.69
C GLY A 26 -1.33 3.45 -11.09
N HIS A 27 -2.47 3.39 -11.80
CA HIS A 27 -2.64 4.09 -13.08
C HIS A 27 -2.95 5.58 -12.93
N SER A 28 -3.34 6.01 -11.73
CA SER A 28 -3.55 7.42 -11.39
C SER A 28 -2.29 7.97 -10.73
N SER A 29 -1.42 8.60 -11.54
CA SER A 29 -0.17 9.20 -11.07
C SER A 29 -0.31 10.08 -9.81
N PRO A 30 -1.39 10.89 -9.63
CA PRO A 30 -1.58 11.64 -8.39
C PRO A 30 -1.81 10.77 -7.16
N VAL A 31 -2.55 9.66 -7.28
CA VAL A 31 -2.86 8.76 -6.16
C VAL A 31 -1.67 7.86 -5.85
N PHE A 32 -0.98 7.40 -6.89
CA PHE A 32 0.21 6.56 -6.76
C PHE A 32 1.36 7.26 -6.03
N GLY A 33 1.51 8.58 -6.21
CA GLY A 33 2.49 9.36 -5.46
C GLY A 33 2.32 9.30 -3.93
N TYR A 34 1.10 9.15 -3.43
CA TYR A 34 0.86 8.95 -1.99
C TYR A 34 1.25 7.56 -1.52
N PHE A 35 1.00 6.54 -2.35
CA PHE A 35 1.41 5.18 -2.04
C PHE A 35 2.94 5.09 -1.94
N LEU A 36 3.67 5.61 -2.92
CA LEU A 36 5.15 5.60 -2.90
C LEU A 36 5.75 6.45 -1.78
N LEU A 37 5.05 7.47 -1.29
CA LEU A 37 5.47 8.21 -0.11
C LEU A 37 5.38 7.38 1.18
N ILE A 38 4.38 6.48 1.27
CA ILE A 38 3.98 5.81 2.51
C ILE A 38 4.53 4.38 2.57
N ALA A 39 4.40 3.63 1.47
CA ALA A 39 4.70 2.21 1.41
C ALA A 39 6.13 1.84 1.84
N PRO A 40 7.20 2.57 1.46
CA PRO A 40 8.57 2.22 1.84
C PRO A 40 8.80 2.03 3.34
N SER A 41 8.08 2.78 4.18
CA SER A 41 8.19 2.66 5.64
C SER A 41 7.69 1.32 6.19
N PHE A 42 6.92 0.57 5.41
CA PHE A 42 6.40 -0.76 5.75
C PHE A 42 7.19 -1.91 5.11
N GLN A 43 8.34 -1.63 4.47
CA GLN A 43 9.17 -2.62 3.80
C GLN A 43 9.59 -3.79 4.70
N GLU A 44 9.76 -3.55 6.00
CA GLU A 44 10.14 -4.59 6.97
C GLU A 44 9.12 -5.73 7.12
N PHE A 45 7.89 -5.53 6.64
CA PHE A 45 6.81 -6.51 6.74
C PHE A 45 6.62 -7.37 5.49
N VAL A 46 7.47 -7.20 4.46
CA VAL A 46 7.37 -7.95 3.20
C VAL A 46 7.68 -9.43 3.43
N LEU A 47 6.77 -10.29 2.95
CA LEU A 47 6.91 -11.75 2.96
C LEU A 47 7.34 -12.29 1.59
N PHE A 48 6.77 -11.72 0.51
CA PHE A 48 7.05 -12.13 -0.86
C PHE A 48 7.29 -10.89 -1.74
N GLY A 49 8.29 -10.97 -2.62
CA GLY A 49 8.74 -9.87 -3.46
C GLY A 49 9.94 -9.12 -2.87
N ASP A 50 10.67 -8.40 -3.73
CA ASP A 50 11.92 -7.73 -3.33
C ASP A 50 11.68 -6.35 -2.69
N SER A 51 10.53 -5.73 -2.98
CA SER A 51 10.18 -4.39 -2.51
C SER A 51 8.66 -4.26 -2.35
N ILE A 52 8.22 -3.52 -1.33
CA ILE A 52 6.81 -3.17 -1.08
C ILE A 52 6.20 -2.30 -2.18
N GLU A 53 7.02 -1.68 -3.01
CA GLU A 53 6.61 -0.93 -4.19
C GLU A 53 6.64 -1.78 -5.46
N GLY A 54 7.20 -2.99 -5.36
CA GLY A 54 7.37 -3.93 -6.45
C GLY A 54 6.06 -4.51 -6.98
N LEU A 55 6.19 -5.17 -8.13
CA LEU A 55 5.14 -6.02 -8.68
C LEU A 55 5.11 -7.33 -7.90
N HIS A 56 3.91 -7.87 -7.66
CA HIS A 56 3.72 -9.15 -6.96
C HIS A 56 4.27 -9.16 -5.53
N VAL A 57 4.10 -8.06 -4.80
CA VAL A 57 4.47 -8.01 -3.38
C VAL A 57 3.31 -8.44 -2.49
N LEU A 58 3.66 -9.10 -1.39
CA LEU A 58 2.78 -9.38 -0.27
C LEU A 58 3.52 -9.06 1.03
N ALA A 59 2.95 -8.17 1.84
CA ALA A 59 3.42 -7.84 3.18
C ALA A 59 2.34 -8.18 4.22
N ARG A 60 2.75 -8.64 5.39
CA ARG A 60 1.86 -9.08 6.47
C ARG A 60 2.31 -8.52 7.80
N VAL A 61 1.36 -7.94 8.55
CA VAL A 61 1.56 -7.52 9.93
C VAL A 61 0.52 -8.17 10.82
N ALA A 62 0.96 -8.92 11.84
CA ALA A 62 0.08 -9.69 12.70
C ALA A 62 0.62 -9.74 14.14
N GLY A 63 -0.26 -10.04 15.10
CA GLY A 63 0.11 -10.25 16.50
C GLY A 63 0.88 -9.07 17.11
N ALA A 64 2.01 -9.36 17.77
CA ALA A 64 2.83 -8.34 18.44
C ALA A 64 3.41 -7.30 17.46
N SER A 65 3.59 -7.65 16.18
CA SER A 65 4.11 -6.73 15.15
C SER A 65 3.12 -5.63 14.78
N LEU A 66 1.82 -5.76 15.13
CA LEU A 66 0.83 -4.70 14.90
C LEU A 66 1.20 -3.40 15.64
N GLN A 67 1.79 -3.52 16.84
CA GLN A 67 2.28 -2.34 17.56
C GLN A 67 3.41 -1.65 16.78
N ARG A 68 4.36 -2.42 16.23
CA ARG A 68 5.41 -1.87 15.38
C ARG A 68 4.84 -1.17 14.15
N GLY A 69 3.81 -1.73 13.53
CA GLY A 69 3.11 -1.08 12.40
C GLY A 69 2.44 0.25 12.78
N LEU A 70 1.88 0.36 13.98
CA LEU A 70 1.35 1.62 14.51
C LEU A 70 2.47 2.65 14.77
N ASP A 71 3.61 2.21 15.28
CA ASP A 71 4.78 3.08 15.48
C ASP A 71 5.28 3.63 14.13
N VAL A 72 5.38 2.77 13.11
CA VAL A 72 5.69 3.18 11.72
C VAL A 72 4.66 4.19 11.21
N CYS A 73 3.36 3.99 11.48
CA CYS A 73 2.35 4.98 11.10
C CYS A 73 2.61 6.35 11.74
N ALA A 74 2.98 6.39 13.02
CA ALA A 74 3.28 7.62 13.73
C ALA A 74 4.55 8.31 13.18
N GLU A 75 5.59 7.54 12.85
CA GLU A 75 6.83 8.03 12.21
C GLU A 75 6.52 8.69 10.86
N VAL A 76 5.70 8.04 10.02
CA VAL A 76 5.29 8.57 8.71
C VAL A 76 4.41 9.82 8.85
N GLU A 77 3.46 9.82 9.79
CA GLU A 77 2.63 11.00 10.09
C GLU A 77 3.48 12.19 10.52
N ALA A 78 4.46 11.98 11.41
CA ALA A 78 5.40 13.02 11.83
C ALA A 78 6.24 13.54 10.64
N ASN A 79 6.70 12.65 9.75
CA ASN A 79 7.40 13.05 8.54
C ASN A 79 6.52 13.94 7.65
N ILE A 80 5.27 13.54 7.39
CA ILE A 80 4.32 14.30 6.57
C ILE A 80 4.03 15.68 7.20
N LEU A 81 3.89 15.75 8.52
CA LEU A 81 3.65 17.01 9.24
C LEU A 81 4.84 17.98 9.12
N SER A 82 6.07 17.47 9.02
CA SER A 82 7.27 18.29 8.80
C SER A 82 7.33 18.92 7.40
N LYS A 83 6.55 18.41 6.44
CA LYS A 83 6.53 18.91 5.05
C LYS A 83 5.66 20.17 4.92
N PRO A 84 5.89 20.99 3.88
CA PRO A 84 4.99 22.08 3.51
C PRO A 84 3.58 21.59 3.21
N GLU A 85 2.59 22.49 3.15
CA GLU A 85 1.20 22.12 2.83
C GLU A 85 1.05 21.42 1.47
N LYS A 86 1.92 21.77 0.52
CA LYS A 86 2.00 21.19 -0.82
C LYS A 86 3.46 21.09 -1.23
N TRP A 87 3.86 19.94 -1.77
CA TRP A 87 5.20 19.75 -2.32
C TRP A 87 5.15 18.81 -3.52
N ARG A 88 6.27 18.71 -4.24
CA ARG A 88 6.43 17.73 -5.31
C ARG A 88 7.35 16.63 -4.83
N GLU A 89 6.88 15.40 -4.92
CA GLU A 89 7.67 14.21 -4.59
C GLU A 89 8.30 13.68 -5.87
N CYS A 90 9.61 13.40 -5.89
CA CYS A 90 10.25 12.80 -7.06
C CYS A 90 10.12 11.29 -6.99
N ILE A 91 9.26 10.71 -7.83
CA ILE A 91 8.97 9.26 -7.81
C ILE A 91 9.64 8.51 -8.97
N GLY A 92 10.76 9.05 -9.46
CA GLY A 92 11.52 8.52 -10.60
C GLY A 92 11.37 9.35 -11.87
N THR A 93 11.51 8.70 -13.01
CA THR A 93 11.54 9.33 -14.32
C THR A 93 10.61 8.65 -15.31
N THR A 94 10.22 9.38 -16.36
CA THR A 94 9.46 8.85 -17.49
C THR A 94 10.12 9.26 -18.79
N LYS A 95 10.16 8.33 -19.76
CA LYS A 95 10.69 8.56 -21.10
C LYS A 95 9.69 8.07 -22.12
N LYS A 96 9.14 8.99 -22.92
CA LYS A 96 8.33 8.64 -24.09
C LYS A 96 9.24 8.35 -25.29
N PRO A 97 8.84 7.49 -26.23
CA PRO A 97 9.59 7.27 -27.46
C PRO A 97 9.91 8.60 -28.16
N GLY A 98 11.19 8.84 -28.48
CA GLY A 98 11.65 10.07 -29.12
C GLY A 98 11.69 11.32 -28.24
N GLN A 99 11.43 11.23 -26.93
CA GLN A 99 11.50 12.37 -26.01
C GLN A 99 12.63 12.22 -24.98
N PRO A 100 13.18 13.33 -24.46
CA PRO A 100 14.10 13.29 -23.34
C PRO A 100 13.40 12.76 -22.10
N GLU A 101 14.18 12.13 -21.23
CA GLU A 101 13.73 11.68 -19.91
C GLU A 101 13.28 12.87 -19.06
N ARG A 102 12.17 12.73 -18.34
CA ARG A 102 11.60 13.77 -17.48
C ARG A 102 11.33 13.21 -16.09
N PRO A 103 11.54 14.00 -15.03
CA PRO A 103 11.20 13.56 -13.68
C PRO A 103 9.69 13.44 -13.52
N LEU A 104 9.25 12.38 -12.86
CA LEU A 104 7.85 12.19 -12.49
C LEU A 104 7.63 12.78 -11.10
N GLN A 105 6.96 13.93 -11.04
CA GLN A 105 6.84 14.75 -9.84
C GLN A 105 5.40 15.12 -9.50
N PRO A 106 4.58 14.16 -9.01
CA PRO A 106 3.22 14.43 -8.59
C PRO A 106 3.17 15.49 -7.49
N LEU A 107 2.15 16.34 -7.55
CA LEU A 107 1.86 17.28 -6.47
C LEU A 107 1.23 16.52 -5.30
N VAL A 108 1.90 16.53 -4.16
CA VAL A 108 1.40 15.98 -2.91
C VAL A 108 0.81 17.10 -2.07
N ILE A 109 -0.39 16.85 -1.55
CA ILE A 109 -1.10 17.76 -0.62
C ILE A 109 -1.05 17.13 0.77
N ARG A 110 -0.47 17.84 1.75
CA ARG A 110 -0.26 17.36 3.13
C ARG A 110 -1.51 16.77 3.75
N ARG A 111 -2.62 17.52 3.68
CA ARG A 111 -3.91 17.10 4.21
C ARG A 111 -4.35 15.74 3.64
N ARG A 112 -4.21 15.53 2.33
CA ARG A 112 -4.58 14.25 1.69
C ARG A 112 -3.64 13.12 2.08
N ALA A 113 -2.34 13.39 2.20
CA ALA A 113 -1.37 12.40 2.68
C ALA A 113 -1.71 11.95 4.11
N LEU A 114 -2.05 12.89 5.00
CA LEU A 114 -2.54 12.58 6.35
C LEU A 114 -3.86 11.80 6.33
N GLU A 115 -4.81 12.16 5.45
CA GLU A 115 -6.05 11.40 5.29
C GLU A 115 -5.78 9.93 4.88
N PHE A 116 -4.81 9.67 4.00
CA PHE A 116 -4.39 8.30 3.68
C PHE A 116 -3.75 7.60 4.89
N MET A 117 -2.84 8.26 5.58
CA MET A 117 -2.19 7.69 6.76
C MET A 117 -3.17 7.35 7.87
N HIS A 118 -4.12 8.22 8.17
CA HIS A 118 -5.14 7.96 9.19
C HIS A 118 -6.02 6.76 8.81
N ARG A 119 -6.30 6.56 7.52
CA ARG A 119 -7.02 5.35 7.06
C ARG A 119 -6.17 4.10 7.25
N ILE A 120 -4.88 4.16 6.93
CA ILE A 120 -3.96 3.03 7.13
C ILE A 120 -3.83 2.71 8.62
N ARG A 121 -3.58 3.71 9.47
CA ARG A 121 -3.54 3.58 10.93
C ARG A 121 -4.81 2.94 11.47
N ARG A 122 -5.98 3.35 11.00
CA ARG A 122 -7.25 2.75 11.39
C ARG A 122 -7.33 1.26 11.04
N LEU A 123 -6.73 0.80 9.93
CA LEU A 123 -6.66 -0.63 9.61
C LEU A 123 -5.83 -1.39 10.65
N PHE A 124 -4.71 -0.82 11.11
CA PHE A 124 -3.92 -1.40 12.19
C PHE A 124 -4.68 -1.43 13.52
N GLU A 125 -5.39 -0.37 13.88
CA GLU A 125 -6.22 -0.30 15.09
C GLU A 125 -7.34 -1.36 15.06
N ILE A 126 -8.02 -1.51 13.91
CA ILE A 126 -9.02 -2.57 13.70
C ILE A 126 -8.35 -3.93 13.87
N ALA A 127 -7.24 -4.19 13.18
CA ALA A 127 -6.55 -5.48 13.24
C ALA A 127 -6.12 -5.83 14.68
N GLN A 128 -5.65 -4.85 15.45
CA GLN A 128 -5.29 -5.05 16.85
C GLN A 128 -6.51 -5.40 17.72
N SER A 129 -7.63 -4.68 17.54
CA SER A 129 -8.85 -4.93 18.31
C SER A 129 -9.52 -6.27 18.00
N GLU A 130 -9.38 -6.74 16.76
CA GLU A 130 -10.06 -7.94 16.26
C GLU A 130 -9.14 -9.17 16.19
N GLN A 131 -7.88 -9.06 16.67
CA GLN A 131 -6.86 -10.11 16.54
C GLN A 131 -6.66 -10.60 15.09
N ALA A 132 -6.73 -9.65 14.16
CA ALA A 132 -6.60 -9.87 12.72
C ALA A 132 -5.23 -9.43 12.21
N GLU A 133 -5.00 -9.54 10.90
CA GLU A 133 -3.75 -9.19 10.23
C GLU A 133 -3.95 -8.01 9.28
N VAL A 134 -2.95 -7.13 9.16
CA VAL A 134 -2.91 -6.12 8.10
C VAL A 134 -2.09 -6.67 6.93
N ILE A 135 -2.69 -6.64 5.74
CA ILE A 135 -2.11 -7.12 4.50
C ILE A 135 -1.85 -5.95 3.55
N PHE A 136 -0.66 -5.89 2.97
CA PHE A 136 -0.32 -5.02 1.85
C PHE A 136 -0.05 -5.89 0.63
N ALA A 137 -0.66 -5.57 -0.52
CA ALA A 137 -0.50 -6.39 -1.72
C ALA A 137 -0.56 -5.59 -3.02
N ASN A 138 0.17 -6.07 -4.02
CA ASN A 138 0.17 -5.58 -5.39
C ASN A 138 0.29 -6.75 -6.39
N GLY A 139 -0.05 -6.52 -7.67
CA GLY A 139 0.12 -7.51 -8.74
C GLY A 139 -0.76 -8.76 -8.55
N ALA A 140 -0.16 -9.95 -8.55
CA ALA A 140 -0.89 -11.22 -8.47
C ALA A 140 -1.73 -11.38 -7.18
N PHE A 141 -1.27 -10.81 -6.06
CA PHE A 141 -1.98 -10.87 -4.79
C PHE A 141 -3.21 -9.93 -4.73
N TYR A 142 -3.24 -8.87 -5.55
CA TYR A 142 -4.27 -7.84 -5.50
C TYR A 142 -5.68 -8.39 -5.77
N VAL A 143 -5.83 -9.19 -6.82
CA VAL A 143 -7.14 -9.61 -7.33
C VAL A 143 -7.89 -10.53 -6.35
N PRO A 144 -7.30 -11.64 -5.83
CA PRO A 144 -8.00 -12.50 -4.87
C PRO A 144 -8.32 -11.75 -3.57
N LEU A 145 -7.43 -10.86 -3.12
CA LEU A 145 -7.63 -10.04 -1.91
C LEU A 145 -8.66 -8.91 -2.11
N SER A 146 -8.88 -8.47 -3.34
CA SER A 146 -9.89 -7.45 -3.66
C SER A 146 -11.28 -8.02 -3.90
N GLY A 147 -11.41 -9.35 -4.00
CA GLY A 147 -12.65 -10.02 -4.38
C GLY A 147 -13.10 -9.70 -5.80
N ILE A 148 -12.16 -9.39 -6.71
CA ILE A 148 -12.49 -9.19 -8.12
C ILE A 148 -12.64 -10.56 -8.77
N GLU A 149 -13.83 -10.83 -9.30
CA GLU A 149 -14.06 -12.02 -10.12
C GLU A 149 -13.33 -11.87 -11.46
N LEU A 150 -12.56 -12.90 -11.82
CA LEU A 150 -11.94 -12.99 -13.13
C LEU A 150 -12.95 -13.55 -14.15
N PRO A 151 -12.87 -13.14 -15.42
CA PRO A 151 -13.63 -13.78 -16.48
C PRO A 151 -13.32 -15.29 -16.56
N PRO A 152 -14.28 -16.12 -17.02
CA PRO A 152 -14.05 -17.55 -17.20
C PRO A 152 -12.81 -17.84 -18.06
N GLY A 153 -11.94 -18.74 -17.59
CA GLY A 153 -10.74 -19.17 -18.32
C GLY A 153 -9.45 -18.37 -18.03
N VAL A 154 -9.48 -17.43 -17.08
CA VAL A 154 -8.28 -16.71 -16.62
C VAL A 154 -7.79 -17.30 -15.29
N GLU A 155 -6.54 -17.76 -15.26
CA GLU A 155 -5.89 -18.30 -14.05
C GLU A 155 -4.92 -17.30 -13.41
N TYR A 156 -4.73 -17.43 -12.10
CA TYR A 156 -3.69 -16.72 -11.36
C TYR A 156 -2.34 -17.39 -11.60
N TYR A 157 -1.37 -16.64 -12.10
CA TYR A 157 0.03 -17.05 -12.03
C TYR A 157 0.64 -16.36 -10.81
N SER A 158 0.86 -17.14 -9.75
CA SER A 158 1.60 -16.78 -8.54
C SER A 158 3.09 -16.96 -8.74
#